data_AF-A0A963MLE7-F1
#
_entry.id   AF-A0A963MLE7-F1
#
_cell.length_a   1.000
_cell.length_b   1.000
_cell.length_c   1.000
_cell.angle_alpha   90.00
_cell.angle_beta   90.00
_cell.angle_gamma   90.00
#
_symmetry.space_group_name_H-M   'P 1'
#
loop_
_entity.id
_entity.type
_entity.pdbx_description
1 polymer ?
#
loop_
_entity_poly.entity_id
_entity_poly.type
_entity_poly.pdbx_seq_one_letter_code
_entity_poly.pdbx_strand_id
1 'polypeptide(L)'
;MRFRTKQVASMLLAAGFGFAAAGGAHAAESLQDVMKRRNLSQQDLLAASKTYVPTGKRDEFVAFSSGGQSGQIIVYGVPSMRILKYIGVFTPEPWQGYGFDESSKAVLAQGKIDGKDITWGDT
;
A
#
# COMPACT_ATOMS: atom_id res chain seq x y z
N MET A 1 -62.45 36.36 -19.41
CA MET A 1 -61.31 36.76 -20.29
C MET A 1 -60.02 36.50 -19.52
N ARG A 2 -59.59 35.23 -19.41
CA ARG A 2 -58.36 34.66 -20.02
C ARG A 2 -57.18 35.63 -20.02
N PHE A 3 -56.13 35.33 -19.25
CA PHE A 3 -54.68 35.52 -19.53
C PHE A 3 -53.88 35.69 -18.23
N ARG A 4 -53.21 34.62 -17.76
CA ARG A 4 -51.85 34.67 -17.14
C ARG A 4 -51.26 33.32 -16.72
N THR A 5 -51.74 32.19 -17.23
CA THR A 5 -51.16 30.86 -16.93
C THR A 5 -49.86 30.54 -17.68
N LYS A 6 -49.41 31.38 -18.62
CA LYS A 6 -48.23 31.10 -19.47
C LYS A 6 -46.87 31.56 -18.90
N GLN A 7 -46.82 32.37 -17.82
CA GLN A 7 -45.54 32.82 -17.25
C GLN A 7 -45.02 31.91 -16.12
N VAL A 8 -45.90 31.15 -15.46
CA VAL A 8 -45.51 30.23 -14.38
C VAL A 8 -44.89 28.94 -14.94
N ALA A 9 -45.33 28.48 -16.11
CA ALA A 9 -44.78 27.29 -16.77
C ALA A 9 -43.30 27.48 -17.19
N SER A 10 -42.90 28.70 -17.54
CA SER A 10 -41.53 29.00 -17.99
C SER A 10 -40.49 29.00 -16.85
N MET A 11 -40.90 29.35 -15.63
CA MET A 11 -40.00 29.33 -14.46
C MET A 11 -39.80 27.93 -13.89
N LEU A 12 -40.77 27.02 -14.07
CA LEU A 12 -40.63 25.63 -13.63
C LEU A 12 -39.70 24.81 -14.56
N LEU A 13 -39.63 25.12 -15.85
CA LEU A 13 -38.62 24.53 -16.74
C LEU A 13 -37.20 25.06 -16.48
N ALA A 14 -37.06 26.32 -16.07
CA ALA A 14 -35.76 26.90 -15.73
C ALA A 14 -35.22 26.38 -14.38
N ALA A 15 -36.09 26.04 -13.44
CA ALA A 15 -35.71 25.40 -12.17
C ALA A 15 -35.41 23.90 -12.33
N GLY A 16 -35.98 23.22 -13.34
CA GLY A 16 -35.72 21.81 -13.63
C GLY A 16 -34.33 21.52 -14.23
N PHE A 17 -33.70 22.51 -14.86
CA PHE A 17 -32.33 22.38 -15.40
C PHE A 17 -31.23 22.82 -14.42
N GLY A 18 -31.56 23.59 -13.38
CA GLY A 18 -30.59 24.15 -12.43
C GLY A 18 -30.15 23.21 -11.30
N PHE A 19 -30.86 22.10 -11.07
CA PHE A 19 -30.59 21.21 -9.93
C PHE A 19 -29.74 19.96 -10.29
N ALA A 20 -29.36 19.79 -11.55
CA ALA A 20 -28.52 18.65 -11.98
C ALA A 20 -27.01 18.92 -11.92
N ALA A 21 -26.58 20.14 -11.58
CA ALA A 21 -25.18 20.57 -11.70
C ALA A 21 -24.44 20.81 -10.36
N ALA A 22 -24.96 20.33 -9.23
CA ALA A 22 -24.35 20.50 -7.91
C ALA A 22 -23.99 19.16 -7.23
N GLY A 23 -23.65 18.16 -8.03
CA GLY A 23 -23.15 16.87 -7.57
C GLY A 23 -21.92 16.48 -8.38
N GLY A 24 -20.85 17.26 -8.26
CA GLY A 24 -19.51 16.84 -8.68
C GLY A 24 -19.05 15.68 -7.79
N ALA A 25 -19.72 14.54 -7.90
CA ALA A 25 -19.09 13.27 -7.60
C ALA A 25 -17.83 13.24 -8.47
N HIS A 26 -16.66 13.10 -7.85
CA HIS A 26 -15.46 12.73 -8.59
C HIS A 26 -15.82 11.47 -9.38
N ALA A 27 -16.11 11.62 -10.67
CA ALA A 27 -16.41 10.48 -11.53
C ALA A 27 -15.17 9.59 -11.46
N ALA A 28 -15.35 8.35 -10.99
CA ALA A 28 -14.27 7.38 -11.00
C ALA A 28 -13.74 7.29 -12.43
N GLU A 29 -12.45 7.58 -12.63
CA GLU A 29 -11.81 7.45 -13.95
C GLU A 29 -12.06 6.03 -14.48
N SER A 30 -12.38 5.91 -15.77
CA SER A 30 -12.48 4.59 -16.39
C SER A 30 -11.09 3.95 -16.49
N LEU A 31 -11.04 2.61 -16.60
CA LEU A 31 -9.78 1.90 -16.84
C LEU A 31 -9.08 2.43 -18.09
N GLN A 32 -9.84 2.76 -19.14
CA GLN A 32 -9.32 3.28 -20.41
C GLN A 32 -8.70 4.67 -20.24
N ASP A 33 -9.26 5.53 -19.38
CA ASP A 33 -8.70 6.86 -19.08
C ASP A 33 -7.37 6.72 -18.35
N VAL A 34 -7.29 5.81 -17.38
CA VAL A 34 -6.05 5.50 -16.65
C VAL A 34 -4.99 4.94 -17.58
N MET A 35 -5.34 4.00 -18.47
CA MET A 35 -4.42 3.44 -19.45
C MET A 35 -3.84 4.51 -20.36
N LYS A 36 -4.67 5.40 -20.91
CA LYS A 36 -4.21 6.50 -21.78
C LYS A 36 -3.32 7.48 -21.02
N ARG A 37 -3.74 7.91 -19.83
CA ARG A 37 -3.01 8.88 -19.00
C ARG A 37 -1.64 8.35 -18.55
N ARG A 38 -1.55 7.06 -18.25
CA ARG A 38 -0.31 6.40 -17.82
C ARG A 38 0.47 5.76 -18.96
N ASN A 39 0.00 5.88 -20.20
CA ASN A 39 0.58 5.24 -21.39
C ASN A 39 0.79 3.72 -21.21
N LEU A 40 -0.22 3.02 -20.69
CA LEU A 40 -0.16 1.58 -20.40
C LEU A 40 -0.83 0.77 -21.51
N SER A 41 -0.18 -0.32 -21.89
CA SER A 41 -0.76 -1.35 -22.76
C SER A 41 -1.60 -2.35 -21.95
N GLN A 42 -2.38 -3.18 -22.66
CA GLN A 42 -3.08 -4.30 -22.03
C GLN A 42 -2.12 -5.34 -21.42
N GLN A 43 -0.91 -5.49 -21.99
CA GLN A 43 0.11 -6.39 -21.44
C GLN A 43 0.63 -5.87 -20.10
N ASP A 44 0.80 -4.56 -19.95
CA ASP A 44 1.21 -3.95 -18.68
C ASP A 44 0.17 -4.17 -17.58
N LEU A 45 -1.11 -4.07 -17.93
CA LEU A 45 -2.21 -4.37 -16.99
C LEU A 45 -2.21 -5.84 -16.59
N LEU A 46 -1.99 -6.76 -17.53
CA LEU A 46 -1.89 -8.18 -17.22
C LEU A 46 -0.70 -8.46 -16.29
N ALA A 47 0.46 -7.86 -16.56
CA ALA A 47 1.63 -7.98 -15.69
C ALA A 47 1.36 -7.42 -14.28
N ALA A 48 0.74 -6.24 -14.18
CA ALA A 48 0.38 -5.63 -12.90
C ALA A 48 -0.67 -6.46 -12.14
N SER A 49 -1.63 -7.07 -12.83
CA SER A 49 -2.65 -7.91 -12.19
C SER A 49 -2.06 -9.18 -11.55
N LYS A 50 -0.92 -9.66 -12.04
CA LYS A 50 -0.22 -10.82 -11.47
C LYS A 50 0.49 -10.50 -10.14
N THR A 51 0.84 -9.24 -9.90
CA THR A 51 1.48 -8.80 -8.65
C THR A 51 0.49 -8.15 -7.68
N TYR A 52 -0.69 -7.78 -8.16
CA TYR A 52 -1.69 -7.12 -7.34
C TYR A 52 -2.44 -8.09 -6.42
N VAL A 53 -2.38 -7.85 -5.11
CA VAL A 53 -3.18 -8.53 -4.10
C VAL A 53 -4.15 -7.54 -3.46
N PRO A 54 -5.47 -7.70 -3.60
CA PRO A 54 -6.46 -6.79 -3.03
C PRO A 54 -6.42 -6.71 -1.50
N THR A 55 -6.90 -5.61 -0.94
CA THR A 55 -7.09 -5.47 0.51
C THR A 55 -7.96 -6.60 1.07
N GLY A 56 -7.56 -7.17 2.20
CA GLY A 56 -8.26 -8.29 2.83
C GLY A 56 -7.96 -9.66 2.22
N LYS A 57 -7.19 -9.74 1.13
CA LYS A 57 -6.65 -11.00 0.60
C LYS A 57 -5.23 -11.24 1.11
N ARG A 58 -4.87 -12.53 1.17
CA ARG A 58 -3.55 -12.98 1.57
C ARG A 58 -2.69 -13.22 0.34
N ASP A 59 -1.40 -12.96 0.49
CA ASP A 59 -0.38 -13.47 -0.43
C ASP A 59 -0.38 -14.99 -0.42
N GLU A 60 0.03 -15.58 -1.54
CA GLU A 60 0.06 -17.04 -1.72
C GLU A 60 1.23 -17.65 -0.95
N PHE A 61 2.38 -16.97 -0.96
CA PHE A 61 3.59 -17.41 -0.27
C PHE A 61 4.11 -16.35 0.68
N VAL A 62 4.82 -16.82 1.71
CA VAL A 62 5.64 -15.99 2.59
C VAL A 62 7.10 -16.33 2.31
N ALA A 63 7.86 -15.32 1.90
CA ALA A 63 9.29 -15.43 1.67
C ALA A 63 10.05 -14.90 2.90
N PHE A 64 11.07 -15.65 3.30
CA PHE A 64 12.09 -15.23 4.26
C PHE A 64 13.36 -14.96 3.49
N SER A 65 13.81 -13.71 3.49
CA SER A 65 14.99 -13.28 2.75
C SER A 65 16.01 -12.66 3.67
N SER A 66 17.27 -12.82 3.29
CA SER A 66 18.38 -12.03 3.81
C SER A 66 18.10 -10.53 3.67
N GLY A 67 18.48 -9.76 4.69
CA GLY A 67 18.58 -8.29 4.62
C GLY A 67 19.97 -7.82 4.16
N GLY A 68 20.89 -8.75 3.91
CA GLY A 68 22.29 -8.46 3.61
C GLY A 68 22.99 -7.85 4.82
N GLN A 69 23.85 -6.86 4.54
CA GLN A 69 24.67 -6.14 5.51
C GLN A 69 23.88 -5.33 6.56
N SER A 70 22.56 -5.25 6.44
CA SER A 70 21.72 -4.64 7.47
C SER A 70 21.54 -5.58 8.67
N GLY A 71 21.70 -6.90 8.49
CA GLY A 71 21.78 -7.89 9.57
C GLY A 71 20.43 -8.37 10.13
N GLN A 72 19.34 -8.21 9.36
CA GLN A 72 18.00 -8.69 9.71
C GLN A 72 17.42 -9.59 8.62
N ILE A 73 16.46 -10.43 8.98
CA ILE A 73 15.68 -11.21 8.01
C ILE A 73 14.42 -10.43 7.62
N ILE A 74 14.19 -10.29 6.32
CA ILE A 74 13.00 -9.64 5.76
C ILE A 74 11.96 -10.72 5.44
N VAL A 75 10.77 -10.56 6.02
CA VAL A 75 9.61 -11.38 5.71
C VAL A 75 8.69 -10.59 4.79
N TYR A 76 8.38 -11.12 3.61
CA TYR A 76 7.48 -10.47 2.66
C TYR A 76 6.53 -11.47 1.99
N GLY A 77 5.38 -10.97 1.54
CA GLY A 77 4.39 -11.75 0.80
C GLY A 77 4.69 -11.79 -0.70
N VAL A 78 4.44 -12.93 -1.34
CA VAL A 78 4.51 -13.08 -2.80
C VAL A 78 3.11 -13.46 -3.31
N PRO A 79 2.57 -12.77 -4.33
CA PRO A 79 3.26 -11.92 -5.31
C PRO A 79 3.22 -10.40 -5.03
N SER A 80 2.61 -9.95 -3.93
CA SER A 80 2.49 -8.50 -3.66
C SER A 80 3.81 -7.80 -3.35
N MET A 81 4.85 -8.56 -2.99
CA MET A 81 6.16 -8.08 -2.55
C MET A 81 6.09 -7.11 -1.36
N ARG A 82 4.99 -7.14 -0.60
CA ARG A 82 4.82 -6.29 0.59
C ARG A 82 5.61 -6.87 1.74
N ILE A 83 6.43 -6.03 2.38
CA ILE A 83 7.13 -6.39 3.61
C ILE A 83 6.10 -6.56 4.73
N LEU A 84 6.13 -7.74 5.35
CA LEU A 84 5.26 -8.12 6.45
C LEU A 84 5.95 -7.90 7.80
N LYS A 85 7.26 -8.18 7.89
CA LYS A 85 8.02 -8.07 9.13
C LYS A 85 9.53 -8.00 8.85
N TYR A 86 10.25 -7.32 9.73
CA TYR A 86 11.68 -7.48 9.93
C TYR A 86 11.92 -8.30 11.19
N ILE A 87 12.79 -9.30 11.13
CA ILE A 87 13.21 -10.12 12.26
C ILE A 87 14.64 -9.72 12.60
N GLY A 88 14.86 -9.12 13.78
CA GLY A 88 16.19 -8.79 14.26
C GLY A 88 17.04 -10.05 14.48
N VAL A 89 18.27 -10.05 13.95
CA VAL A 89 19.21 -11.17 14.06
C VAL A 89 20.55 -10.69 14.60
N PHE A 90 21.35 -10.00 13.78
CA PHE A 90 22.69 -9.55 14.15
C PHE A 90 22.71 -8.10 14.64
N THR A 91 21.87 -7.26 14.06
CA THR A 91 21.81 -5.83 14.38
C THR A 91 20.71 -5.56 15.41
N PRO A 92 20.99 -4.83 16.50
CA PRO A 92 19.96 -4.35 17.42
C PRO A 92 18.89 -3.53 16.69
N GLU A 93 17.62 -3.85 16.90
CA GLU A 93 16.48 -3.13 16.32
C GLU A 93 15.72 -2.34 17.40
N PRO A 94 16.01 -1.03 17.57
CA PRO A 94 15.47 -0.24 18.68
C PRO A 94 13.95 -0.08 18.64
N TRP A 95 13.34 -0.07 17.45
CA TRP A 95 11.89 0.06 17.34
C TRP A 95 11.15 -1.19 17.84
N GLN A 96 11.80 -2.36 17.82
CA GLN A 96 11.27 -3.62 18.36
C GLN A 96 11.68 -3.87 19.80
N GLY A 97 12.75 -3.20 20.27
CA GLY A 97 13.43 -3.50 21.53
C GLY A 97 14.47 -4.62 21.43
N TYR A 98 14.68 -5.22 20.26
CA TYR A 98 15.71 -6.26 20.07
C TYR A 98 17.11 -5.67 20.24
N GLY A 99 17.90 -6.26 21.15
CA GLY A 99 19.19 -5.76 21.61
C GLY A 99 19.12 -4.76 22.76
N PHE A 100 17.92 -4.46 23.28
CA PHE A 100 17.71 -3.50 24.38
C PHE A 100 17.12 -4.13 25.64
N ASP A 101 16.36 -5.23 25.50
CA ASP A 101 15.92 -6.05 26.64
C ASP A 101 16.97 -7.11 27.05
N GLU A 102 16.83 -7.64 28.27
CA GLU A 102 17.80 -8.60 28.82
C GLU A 102 17.86 -9.92 28.02
N SER A 103 16.73 -10.38 27.47
CA SER A 103 16.69 -11.64 26.72
C SER A 103 17.37 -11.50 25.36
N SER A 104 17.14 -10.42 24.64
CA SER A 104 17.77 -10.18 23.34
C SER A 104 19.26 -9.81 23.45
N LYS A 105 19.65 -9.08 24.49
CA LYS A 105 21.08 -8.89 24.82
C LYS A 105 21.78 -10.22 25.09
N ALA A 106 21.12 -11.15 25.79
CA ALA A 106 21.67 -12.48 26.02
C ALA A 106 21.83 -13.27 24.71
N VAL A 107 20.92 -13.13 23.74
CA VAL A 107 21.05 -13.73 22.41
C VAL A 107 22.25 -13.14 21.66
N LEU A 108 22.35 -11.81 21.57
CA LEU A 108 23.47 -11.14 20.88
C LEU A 108 24.82 -11.47 21.54
N ALA A 109 24.84 -11.61 22.86
CA ALA A 109 26.03 -11.99 23.62
C ALA A 109 26.56 -13.39 23.27
N GLN A 110 25.73 -14.29 22.74
CA GLN A 110 26.18 -15.61 22.27
C GLN A 110 27.01 -15.52 21.00
N GLY A 111 26.88 -14.42 20.24
CA GLY A 111 27.66 -14.15 19.03
C GLY A 111 29.00 -13.45 19.28
N LYS A 112 29.41 -13.24 20.55
CA LYS A 112 30.68 -12.59 20.87
C LYS A 112 31.87 -13.42 20.38
N ILE A 113 32.85 -12.76 19.79
CA ILE A 113 34.12 -13.36 19.36
C ILE A 113 35.25 -12.71 20.15
N ASP A 114 36.12 -13.52 20.77
CA ASP A 114 37.25 -13.05 21.60
C ASP A 114 36.85 -12.02 22.68
N GLY A 115 35.67 -12.22 23.27
CA GLY A 115 35.12 -11.32 24.30
C GLY A 115 34.62 -9.96 23.76
N LYS A 116 34.63 -9.75 22.45
CA LYS A 116 34.13 -8.53 21.81
C LYS A 116 32.67 -8.68 21.40
N ASP A 117 31.92 -7.62 21.65
CA ASP A 117 30.53 -7.51 21.23
C ASP A 117 30.44 -7.35 19.71
N ILE A 118 29.57 -8.14 19.10
CA ILE A 118 29.24 -8.05 17.68
C ILE A 118 27.76 -7.68 17.59
N THR A 119 27.50 -6.46 17.15
CA THR A 119 26.15 -5.87 17.06
C THR A 119 25.79 -5.48 15.63
N TRP A 120 26.43 -6.12 14.66
CA TRP A 120 26.26 -5.91 13.23
C TRP A 120 26.62 -7.20 12.51
N GLY A 121 26.10 -7.39 11.30
CA GLY A 121 26.39 -8.59 10.52
C GLY A 121 25.74 -8.57 9.15
N ASP A 122 26.06 -9.59 8.35
CA ASP A 122 25.48 -9.84 7.04
C ASP A 122 24.66 -11.13 7.11
N THR A 123 23.37 -11.04 6.75
CA THR A 123 22.35 -12.09 6.95
C THR A 123 22.14 -12.94 5.73
#